data_AF-A0A3D4ZVG0-F1
#
_entry.id   AF-A0A3D4ZVG0-F1
#
_cell.length_a   1.000
_cell.length_b   1.000
_cell.length_c   1.000
_cell.angle_alpha   90.00
_cell.angle_beta   90.00
_cell.angle_gamma   90.00
#
_symmetry.space_group_name_H-M   'P 1'
#
loop_
_entity.id
_entity.type
_entity.pdbx_description
1 polymer ?
#
loop_
_entity_poly.entity_id
_entity_poly.type
_entity_poly.pdbx_seq_one_letter_code
_entity_poly.pdbx_strand_id
1 'polypeptide(L)'
;MIDAHLHVINFAQETPGPEALIAAMDRSNVGKAAIFGLPVAKLWAEWDRETPDYYLANDARCYYYGYTDVLVADLVQSLPAEQQQRLYPLMCGFNPTDKLAIRDIRRLYERYPGVWSGIGELLLRHDDLTALTYGETARANHRALWPIYEFAQERDLPVLMHQNVTSVSKSDHPVYLYELEEALRDFPRCRFVLAHCGISRRVNVPFYHQMVQRLLDQYPHVVVDYSWIIFDEIICPGGQPQEAWLELTERYSERICLGSDLVTRFERLGPELQRYDVFLDELSEPARANVCWHTAERVYGGNKAKV
;
A
#
# COMPACT_ATOMS: atom_id res chain seq x y z
N MET A 1 -7.55 1.67 -15.87
CA MET A 1 -6.47 0.92 -15.18
C MET A 1 -6.97 0.43 -13.82
N ILE A 2 -6.16 -0.36 -13.10
CA ILE A 2 -6.37 -0.69 -11.69
C ILE A 2 -5.50 0.25 -10.84
N ASP A 3 -6.10 0.93 -9.87
CA ASP A 3 -5.35 1.65 -8.84
C ASP A 3 -4.93 0.66 -7.74
N ALA A 4 -3.65 0.33 -7.66
CA ALA A 4 -3.15 -0.67 -6.70
C ALA A 4 -2.92 -0.14 -5.28
N HIS A 5 -3.18 1.15 -5.01
CA HIS A 5 -2.88 1.76 -3.72
C HIS A 5 -3.84 2.92 -3.44
N LEU A 6 -4.91 2.69 -2.66
CA LEU A 6 -5.90 3.73 -2.35
C LEU A 6 -6.42 3.62 -0.91
N HIS A 7 -6.24 4.69 -0.13
CA HIS A 7 -6.78 4.76 1.23
C HIS A 7 -8.20 5.36 1.21
N VAL A 8 -9.19 4.56 1.58
CA VAL A 8 -10.62 4.96 1.59
C VAL A 8 -11.12 5.44 2.93
N ILE A 9 -10.32 5.27 4.00
CA ILE A 9 -10.54 5.80 5.35
C ILE A 9 -9.30 6.60 5.78
N ASN A 10 -9.45 7.82 6.30
CA ASN A 10 -8.33 8.73 6.63
C ASN A 10 -7.82 8.61 8.09
N PHE A 11 -6.88 9.49 8.49
CA PHE A 11 -6.32 9.53 9.86
C PHE A 11 -7.35 9.87 10.95
N ALA A 12 -8.43 10.59 10.61
CA ALA A 12 -9.58 10.82 11.49
C ALA A 12 -10.59 9.66 11.47
N GLN A 13 -10.30 8.60 10.70
CA GLN A 13 -11.14 7.43 10.51
C GLN A 13 -12.48 7.75 9.81
N GLU A 14 -12.45 8.74 8.93
CA GLU A 14 -13.59 9.20 8.13
C GLU A 14 -13.44 8.79 6.65
N THR A 15 -14.56 8.79 5.93
CA THR A 15 -14.62 8.49 4.50
C THR A 15 -15.63 9.39 3.78
N PRO A 16 -15.35 9.82 2.53
CA PRO A 16 -16.35 10.45 1.66
C PRO A 16 -17.49 9.49 1.27
N GLY A 17 -17.30 8.19 1.46
CA GLY A 17 -18.32 7.16 1.26
C GLY A 17 -18.21 6.38 -0.06
N PRO A 18 -18.98 5.28 -0.16
CA PRO A 18 -18.92 4.31 -1.26
C PRO A 18 -19.34 4.89 -2.62
N GLU A 19 -20.41 5.70 -2.67
CA GLU A 19 -20.89 6.26 -3.94
C GLU A 19 -19.92 7.31 -4.50
N ALA A 20 -19.31 8.10 -3.60
CA ALA A 20 -18.29 9.08 -3.98
C ALA A 20 -17.05 8.39 -4.57
N LEU A 21 -16.62 7.27 -3.98
CA LEU A 21 -15.54 6.44 -4.49
C LEU A 21 -15.84 5.92 -5.91
N ILE A 22 -16.97 5.23 -6.09
CA ILE A 22 -17.35 4.67 -7.39
C ILE A 22 -17.49 5.77 -8.46
N ALA A 23 -18.17 6.87 -8.13
CA ALA A 23 -18.34 7.98 -9.07
C ALA A 23 -16.98 8.62 -9.45
N ALA A 24 -16.03 8.69 -8.52
CA ALA A 24 -14.69 9.18 -8.82
C ALA A 24 -13.87 8.21 -9.68
N MET A 25 -13.97 6.91 -9.41
CA MET A 25 -13.36 5.86 -10.25
C MET A 25 -13.89 5.94 -11.68
N ASP A 26 -15.21 6.08 -11.86
CA ASP A 26 -15.85 6.18 -13.19
C ASP A 26 -15.39 7.42 -13.95
N ARG A 27 -15.38 8.59 -13.30
CA ARG A 27 -14.88 9.83 -13.92
C ARG A 27 -13.40 9.78 -14.31
N SER A 28 -12.63 8.91 -13.66
CA SER A 28 -11.18 8.82 -13.80
C SER A 28 -10.73 7.58 -14.59
N ASN A 29 -11.66 6.84 -15.21
CA ASN A 29 -11.38 5.58 -15.92
C ASN A 29 -10.61 4.53 -15.08
N VAL A 30 -10.86 4.51 -13.77
CA VAL A 30 -10.34 3.49 -12.85
C VAL A 30 -11.32 2.33 -12.83
N GLY A 31 -10.92 1.20 -13.43
CA GLY A 31 -11.77 0.03 -13.53
C GLY A 31 -11.90 -0.70 -12.19
N LYS A 32 -10.79 -0.82 -11.46
CA LYS A 32 -10.72 -1.48 -10.15
C LYS A 32 -9.73 -0.78 -9.22
N ALA A 33 -9.81 -1.01 -7.92
CA ALA A 33 -8.87 -0.44 -6.96
C ALA A 33 -8.57 -1.40 -5.80
N ALA A 34 -7.31 -1.48 -5.37
CA ALA A 34 -6.95 -2.04 -4.08
C ALA A 34 -7.15 -0.97 -3.01
N ILE A 35 -8.00 -1.27 -2.03
CA ILE A 35 -8.48 -0.31 -1.04
C ILE A 35 -8.23 -0.79 0.38
N PHE A 36 -7.90 0.14 1.26
CA PHE A 36 -7.70 -0.11 2.69
C PHE A 36 -7.93 1.19 3.47
N GLY A 37 -8.02 1.09 4.79
CA GLY A 37 -8.04 2.26 5.65
C GLY A 37 -6.65 2.81 5.91
N LEU A 38 -6.56 3.85 6.74
CA LEU A 38 -5.33 4.15 7.45
C LEU A 38 -5.26 3.25 8.70
N PRO A 39 -4.21 2.42 8.86
CA PRO A 39 -4.13 1.48 9.98
C PRO A 39 -3.98 2.16 11.35
N VAL A 40 -3.65 3.46 11.35
CA VAL A 40 -3.54 4.27 12.55
C VAL A 40 -4.52 5.46 12.52
N ALA A 41 -5.07 5.78 13.68
CA ALA A 41 -5.83 7.00 13.91
C ALA A 41 -4.93 8.06 14.55
N LYS A 42 -5.06 9.31 14.12
CA LYS A 42 -4.39 10.46 14.73
C LYS A 42 -5.22 10.92 15.92
N LEU A 43 -4.61 11.03 17.09
CA LEU A 43 -5.29 11.52 18.29
C LEU A 43 -5.65 13.00 18.11
N TRP A 44 -6.91 13.34 18.36
CA TRP A 44 -7.30 14.72 18.64
C TRP A 44 -7.15 14.95 20.14
N ALA A 45 -6.03 15.54 20.55
CA ALA A 45 -5.74 15.73 21.97
C ALA A 45 -6.47 16.95 22.52
N GLU A 46 -6.74 16.97 23.83
CA GLU A 46 -7.53 18.04 24.46
C GLU A 46 -6.93 19.45 24.30
N TRP A 47 -5.61 19.55 24.11
CA TRP A 47 -4.94 20.83 23.88
C TRP A 47 -4.98 21.30 22.41
N ASP A 48 -5.38 20.43 21.48
CA ASP A 48 -5.49 20.75 20.06
C ASP A 48 -6.85 21.40 19.76
N ARG A 49 -6.84 22.64 19.27
CA ARG A 49 -8.07 23.40 18.99
C ARG A 49 -8.83 22.94 17.76
N GLU A 50 -8.14 22.27 16.85
CA GLU A 50 -8.67 21.83 15.56
C GLU A 50 -8.48 20.32 15.43
N THR A 51 -9.44 19.67 14.78
CA THR A 51 -9.37 18.24 14.46
C THR A 51 -8.23 17.99 13.48
N PRO A 52 -7.33 17.01 13.73
CA PRO A 52 -6.24 16.73 12.82
C PRO A 52 -6.74 16.01 11.56
N ASP A 53 -6.29 16.47 10.40
CA ASP A 53 -6.59 15.89 9.08
C ASP A 53 -5.46 15.00 8.54
N TYR A 54 -4.26 15.13 9.10
CA TYR A 54 -3.06 14.41 8.69
C TYR A 54 -2.14 14.09 9.88
N TYR A 55 -1.25 13.10 9.75
CA TYR A 55 -0.38 12.72 10.88
C TYR A 55 0.61 13.81 11.30
N LEU A 56 0.95 14.75 10.43
CA LEU A 56 1.79 15.92 10.75
C LEU A 56 0.99 17.16 11.16
N ALA A 57 -0.34 17.08 11.28
CA ALA A 57 -1.17 18.24 11.60
C ALA A 57 -0.81 18.88 12.95
N ASN A 58 -0.34 18.08 13.91
CA ASN A 58 0.09 18.50 15.24
C ASN A 58 1.01 17.44 15.90
N ASP A 59 1.41 17.68 17.15
CA ASP A 59 2.31 16.80 17.93
C ASP A 59 1.60 15.61 18.63
N ALA A 60 0.28 15.49 18.48
CA ALA A 60 -0.45 14.37 19.09
C ALA A 60 0.00 13.04 18.49
N ARG A 61 -0.15 11.95 19.25
CA ARG A 61 0.32 10.63 18.81
C ARG A 61 -0.69 9.97 17.87
N CYS A 62 -0.23 8.96 17.14
CA CYS A 62 -1.08 8.01 16.43
C CYS A 62 -1.19 6.70 17.21
N TYR A 63 -2.29 5.98 17.04
CA TYR A 63 -2.48 4.63 17.59
C TYR A 63 -3.12 3.72 16.54
N TYR A 64 -2.76 2.43 16.55
CA TYR A 64 -3.39 1.46 15.67
C TYR A 64 -4.89 1.34 15.96
N TYR A 65 -5.70 1.44 14.91
CA TYR A 65 -7.16 1.52 15.03
C TYR A 65 -7.83 0.40 14.24
N GLY A 66 -8.16 -0.69 14.94
CA GLY A 66 -8.67 -1.89 14.26
C GLY A 66 -10.08 -1.81 13.70
N TYR A 67 -10.87 -0.81 14.11
CA TYR A 67 -12.20 -0.62 13.56
C TYR A 67 -12.18 -0.06 12.13
N THR A 68 -11.01 0.41 11.62
CA THR A 68 -10.85 0.85 10.23
C THR A 68 -11.23 -0.24 9.23
N ASP A 69 -10.87 -1.49 9.51
CA ASP A 69 -11.18 -2.63 8.64
C ASP A 69 -12.69 -2.91 8.60
N VAL A 70 -13.39 -2.70 9.71
CA VAL A 70 -14.87 -2.80 9.73
C VAL A 70 -15.49 -1.72 8.85
N LEU A 71 -14.98 -0.48 8.90
CA LEU A 71 -15.45 0.61 8.04
C LEU A 71 -15.23 0.31 6.55
N VAL A 72 -14.07 -0.26 6.20
CA VAL A 72 -13.78 -0.68 4.81
C VAL A 72 -14.72 -1.80 4.37
N ALA A 73 -14.91 -2.83 5.20
CA ALA A 73 -15.79 -3.94 4.87
C ALA A 73 -17.25 -3.50 4.69
N ASP A 74 -17.76 -2.67 5.60
CA ASP A 74 -19.12 -2.14 5.55
C ASP A 74 -19.31 -1.21 4.33
N LEU A 75 -18.30 -0.38 3.99
CA LEU A 75 -18.28 0.43 2.76
C LEU A 75 -18.44 -0.47 1.53
N VAL A 76 -17.68 -1.55 1.42
CA VAL A 76 -17.75 -2.47 0.29
C VAL A 76 -19.12 -3.15 0.25
N GLN A 77 -19.59 -3.70 1.37
CA GLN A 77 -20.86 -4.44 1.41
C GLN A 77 -22.08 -3.57 1.14
N SER A 78 -22.00 -2.25 1.37
CA SER A 78 -23.07 -1.31 1.04
C SER A 78 -23.29 -1.11 -0.47
N LEU A 79 -22.30 -1.46 -1.29
CA LEU A 79 -22.35 -1.30 -2.75
C LEU A 79 -23.09 -2.47 -3.43
N PRO A 80 -23.68 -2.26 -4.63
CA PRO A 80 -24.17 -3.36 -5.46
C PRO A 80 -23.06 -4.36 -5.81
N ALA A 81 -23.41 -5.64 -5.97
CA ALA A 81 -22.43 -6.72 -6.20
C ALA A 81 -21.47 -6.45 -7.38
N GLU A 82 -21.95 -5.83 -8.46
CA GLU A 82 -21.09 -5.45 -9.60
C GLU A 82 -20.00 -4.44 -9.21
N GLN A 83 -20.33 -3.47 -8.35
CA GLN A 83 -19.38 -2.47 -7.86
C GLN A 83 -18.45 -3.07 -6.80
N GLN A 84 -18.94 -3.98 -5.96
CA GLN A 84 -18.08 -4.77 -5.06
C GLN A 84 -16.99 -5.48 -5.85
N GLN A 85 -17.28 -6.03 -7.03
CA GLN A 85 -16.31 -6.72 -7.88
C GLN A 85 -15.16 -5.82 -8.39
N ARG A 86 -15.28 -4.49 -8.28
CA ARG A 86 -14.23 -3.54 -8.65
C ARG A 86 -13.25 -3.22 -7.51
N LEU A 87 -13.54 -3.60 -6.28
CA LEU A 87 -12.73 -3.23 -5.12
C LEU A 87 -11.94 -4.42 -4.58
N TYR A 88 -10.68 -4.26 -4.21
CA TYR A 88 -9.87 -5.26 -3.53
C TYR A 88 -9.55 -4.77 -2.11
N PRO A 89 -10.39 -5.06 -1.11
CA PRO A 89 -10.18 -4.66 0.27
C PRO A 89 -9.02 -5.40 0.92
N LEU A 90 -8.16 -4.70 1.65
CA LEU A 90 -7.09 -5.29 2.45
C LEU A 90 -7.31 -4.99 3.94
N MET A 91 -6.97 -5.94 4.81
CA MET A 91 -7.02 -5.76 6.27
C MET A 91 -5.73 -5.08 6.77
N CYS A 92 -5.82 -3.89 7.35
CA CYS A 92 -4.67 -3.13 7.85
C CYS A 92 -4.81 -2.73 9.33
N GLY A 93 -6.01 -2.80 9.90
CA GLY A 93 -6.37 -2.34 11.23
C GLY A 93 -5.87 -3.23 12.37
N PHE A 94 -4.56 -3.34 12.56
CA PHE A 94 -4.01 -4.05 13.70
C PHE A 94 -2.62 -3.52 14.08
N ASN A 95 -2.20 -3.78 15.32
CA ASN A 95 -0.84 -3.47 15.76
C ASN A 95 0.13 -4.57 15.29
N PRO A 96 1.07 -4.30 14.36
CA PRO A 96 2.05 -5.28 13.86
C PRO A 96 3.10 -5.69 14.90
N THR A 97 3.09 -5.10 16.09
CA THR A 97 3.93 -5.51 17.22
C THR A 97 3.22 -6.43 18.22
N ASP A 98 1.90 -6.63 18.09
CA ASP A 98 1.13 -7.52 18.96
C ASP A 98 1.10 -8.95 18.41
N LYS A 99 1.67 -9.91 19.15
CA LYS A 99 1.63 -11.34 18.79
C LYS A 99 0.22 -11.92 18.73
N LEU A 100 -0.77 -11.26 19.34
CA LEU A 100 -2.18 -11.62 19.24
C LEU A 100 -2.89 -11.02 18.03
N ALA A 101 -2.26 -10.13 17.24
CA ALA A 101 -2.89 -9.49 16.08
C ALA A 101 -3.45 -10.52 15.07
N ILE A 102 -2.78 -11.66 14.90
CA ILE A 102 -3.28 -12.77 14.05
C ILE A 102 -4.67 -13.27 14.46
N ARG A 103 -5.02 -13.23 15.75
CA ARG A 103 -6.36 -13.59 16.23
C ARG A 103 -7.41 -12.68 15.61
N ASP A 104 -7.14 -11.38 15.58
CA ASP A 104 -8.12 -10.38 15.14
C ASP A 104 -8.20 -10.34 13.60
N ILE A 105 -7.09 -10.56 12.90
CA ILE A 105 -7.08 -10.79 11.43
C ILE A 105 -7.94 -12.01 11.07
N ARG A 106 -7.79 -13.14 11.76
CA ARG A 106 -8.61 -14.34 11.52
C ARG A 106 -10.10 -14.07 11.76
N ARG A 107 -10.43 -13.35 12.84
CA ARG A 107 -11.81 -12.95 13.15
C ARG A 107 -12.41 -12.08 12.05
N LEU A 108 -11.67 -11.09 11.55
CA LEU A 108 -12.14 -10.22 10.45
C LEU A 108 -12.31 -11.02 9.15
N TYR A 109 -11.36 -11.90 8.84
CA TYR A 109 -11.43 -12.76 7.66
C TYR A 109 -12.65 -13.69 7.70
N GLU A 110 -12.94 -14.30 8.85
CA GLU A 110 -14.09 -15.19 9.04
C GLU A 110 -15.42 -14.43 9.10
N ARG A 111 -15.43 -13.21 9.66
CA ARG A 111 -16.64 -12.38 9.81
C ARG A 111 -17.14 -11.83 8.48
N TYR A 112 -16.23 -11.51 7.56
CA TYR A 112 -16.54 -10.92 6.26
C TYR A 112 -16.08 -11.82 5.11
N PRO A 113 -16.70 -13.01 4.94
CA PRO A 113 -16.31 -13.95 3.89
C PRO A 113 -16.47 -13.31 2.51
N GLY A 114 -15.49 -13.55 1.63
CA GLY A 114 -15.48 -13.03 0.26
C GLY A 114 -15.12 -11.53 0.13
N VAL A 115 -14.96 -10.79 1.22
CA VAL A 115 -14.61 -9.35 1.16
C VAL A 115 -13.11 -9.15 0.94
N TRP A 116 -12.26 -9.88 1.67
CA TRP A 116 -10.84 -9.58 1.75
C TRP A 116 -10.02 -10.12 0.58
N SER A 117 -9.17 -9.26 0.03
CA SER A 117 -8.26 -9.54 -1.09
C SER A 117 -6.78 -9.54 -0.67
N GLY A 118 -6.45 -9.09 0.53
CA GLY A 118 -5.08 -9.09 1.05
C GLY A 118 -4.97 -8.59 2.49
N ILE A 119 -3.72 -8.40 2.93
CA ILE A 119 -3.36 -7.84 4.24
C ILE A 119 -2.47 -6.62 3.99
N GLY A 120 -2.74 -5.52 4.68
CA GLY A 120 -2.02 -4.25 4.56
C GLY A 120 -2.92 -3.11 4.06
N GLU A 121 -2.42 -1.90 3.89
CA GLU A 121 -1.04 -1.50 4.09
C GLU A 121 -0.55 -1.70 5.53
N LEU A 122 0.53 -2.47 5.69
CA LEU A 122 1.26 -2.53 6.95
C LEU A 122 2.10 -1.27 7.05
N LEU A 123 1.65 -0.34 7.88
CA LEU A 123 2.39 0.87 8.19
C LEU A 123 3.50 0.54 9.20
N LEU A 124 4.73 0.42 8.72
CA LEU A 124 5.89 0.03 9.50
C LEU A 124 6.74 1.28 9.81
N ARG A 125 8.06 1.23 9.60
CA ARG A 125 8.89 2.44 9.71
C ARG A 125 8.49 3.44 8.63
N HIS A 126 7.97 4.58 9.04
CA HIS A 126 7.62 5.69 8.15
C HIS A 126 7.95 7.04 8.79
N ASP A 127 9.03 7.71 8.36
CA ASP A 127 9.45 9.06 8.78
C ASP A 127 9.16 9.40 10.27
N ASP A 128 8.57 10.57 10.50
CA ASP A 128 8.07 11.08 11.77
C ASP A 128 6.91 10.23 12.31
N LEU A 129 6.14 9.55 11.45
CA LEU A 129 5.03 8.71 11.89
C LEU A 129 5.50 7.52 12.74
N THR A 130 6.70 7.00 12.48
CA THR A 130 7.37 6.01 13.33
C THR A 130 7.48 6.50 14.77
N ALA A 131 7.90 7.75 14.94
CA ALA A 131 8.03 8.34 16.27
C ALA A 131 6.65 8.69 16.84
N LEU A 132 5.72 9.19 16.03
CA LEU A 132 4.40 9.62 16.49
C LEU A 132 3.47 8.46 16.87
N THR A 133 3.75 7.23 16.44
CA THR A 133 2.91 6.06 16.76
C THR A 133 3.25 5.48 18.14
N TYR A 134 2.23 5.21 18.96
CA TYR A 134 2.42 4.59 20.27
C TYR A 134 2.98 3.16 20.18
N GLY A 135 3.80 2.79 21.16
CA GLY A 135 4.28 1.42 21.37
C GLY A 135 5.66 1.15 20.78
N GLU A 136 5.97 -0.13 20.56
CA GLU A 136 7.20 -0.54 19.89
C GLU A 136 7.16 -0.16 18.40
N THR A 137 8.32 0.19 17.84
CA THR A 137 8.46 0.44 16.41
C THR A 137 8.20 -0.83 15.58
N ALA A 138 7.14 -0.77 14.78
CA ALA A 138 6.81 -1.74 13.76
C ALA A 138 7.91 -1.82 12.68
N ARG A 139 8.27 -3.04 12.29
CA ARG A 139 9.29 -3.35 11.27
C ARG A 139 8.97 -4.68 10.60
N ALA A 140 9.39 -4.86 9.35
CA ALA A 140 8.96 -5.97 8.50
C ALA A 140 9.38 -7.35 9.05
N ASN A 141 10.50 -7.43 9.77
CA ASN A 141 10.99 -8.64 10.45
C ASN A 141 10.53 -8.75 11.92
N HIS A 142 9.54 -7.97 12.36
CA HIS A 142 9.07 -8.01 13.74
C HIS A 142 8.43 -9.36 14.07
N ARG A 143 8.72 -9.89 15.27
CA ARG A 143 8.40 -11.28 15.61
C ARG A 143 6.90 -11.61 15.74
N ALA A 144 6.04 -10.60 15.81
CA ALA A 144 4.59 -10.73 15.78
C ALA A 144 4.00 -10.94 14.37
N LEU A 145 4.75 -10.66 13.31
CA LEU A 145 4.26 -10.75 11.94
C LEU A 145 4.39 -12.16 11.32
N TRP A 146 5.24 -13.08 11.82
CA TRP A 146 5.33 -14.44 11.23
C TRP A 146 3.98 -15.14 11.12
N PRO A 147 3.16 -15.25 12.19
CA PRO A 147 1.86 -15.93 12.09
C PRO A 147 0.92 -15.29 11.06
N ILE A 148 1.11 -13.99 10.77
CA ILE A 148 0.34 -13.23 9.77
C ILE A 148 0.83 -13.56 8.37
N TYR A 149 2.16 -13.62 8.16
CA TYR A 149 2.73 -14.03 6.88
C TYR A 149 2.46 -15.51 6.56
N GLU A 150 2.48 -16.40 7.57
CA GLU A 150 2.05 -17.79 7.44
C GLU A 150 0.58 -17.87 7.01
N PHE A 151 -0.30 -17.14 7.70
CA PHE A 151 -1.71 -17.07 7.33
C PHE A 151 -1.92 -16.49 5.92
N ALA A 152 -1.16 -15.47 5.54
CA ALA A 152 -1.20 -14.89 4.20
C ALA A 152 -0.82 -15.94 3.13
N GLN A 153 0.23 -16.73 3.37
CA GLN A 153 0.62 -17.84 2.49
C GLN A 153 -0.46 -18.92 2.41
N GLU A 154 -1.02 -19.34 3.55
CA GLU A 154 -2.08 -20.36 3.61
C GLU A 154 -3.34 -19.95 2.84
N ARG A 155 -3.65 -18.66 2.82
CA ARG A 155 -4.84 -18.09 2.17
C ARG A 155 -4.56 -17.42 0.83
N ASP A 156 -3.33 -17.53 0.30
CA ASP A 156 -2.88 -16.92 -0.95
C ASP A 156 -3.03 -15.37 -0.97
N LEU A 157 -3.07 -14.72 0.21
CA LEU A 157 -3.25 -13.28 0.36
C LEU A 157 -1.92 -12.53 0.16
N PRO A 158 -1.86 -11.46 -0.67
CA PRO A 158 -0.71 -10.56 -0.68
C PRO A 158 -0.60 -9.78 0.62
N VAL A 159 0.63 -9.37 0.95
CA VAL A 159 0.96 -8.50 2.09
C VAL A 159 1.55 -7.19 1.57
N LEU A 160 0.80 -6.10 1.65
CA LEU A 160 1.25 -4.76 1.29
C LEU A 160 2.02 -4.11 2.45
N MET A 161 3.26 -3.69 2.20
CA MET A 161 4.17 -3.14 3.20
C MET A 161 4.57 -1.71 2.85
N HIS A 162 4.34 -0.81 3.80
CA HIS A 162 4.89 0.55 3.79
C HIS A 162 6.01 0.62 4.80
N GLN A 163 7.22 0.47 4.31
CA GLN A 163 8.43 0.59 5.10
C GLN A 163 9.45 1.44 4.37
N ASN A 164 9.88 2.52 5.01
CA ASN A 164 11.01 3.29 4.54
C ASN A 164 12.29 2.47 4.63
N VAL A 165 13.09 2.51 3.57
CA VAL A 165 14.32 1.72 3.47
C VAL A 165 15.46 2.28 4.32
N THR A 166 15.34 3.49 4.87
CA THR A 166 16.32 4.12 5.75
C THR A 166 15.68 5.12 6.71
N SER A 167 16.49 5.74 7.57
CA SER A 167 16.08 6.86 8.42
C SER A 167 16.25 8.20 7.70
N VAL A 168 15.50 9.21 8.15
CA VAL A 168 15.59 10.60 7.67
C VAL A 168 17.01 11.18 7.75
N SER A 169 17.83 10.71 8.70
CA SER A 169 19.19 11.21 8.92
C SER A 169 20.28 10.43 8.17
N LYS A 170 19.92 9.37 7.42
CA LYS A 170 20.85 8.46 6.74
C LYS A 170 20.47 8.29 5.28
N SER A 171 20.72 9.34 4.48
CA SER A 171 20.38 9.39 3.06
C SER A 171 21.42 8.76 2.14
N ASP A 172 22.49 8.16 2.66
CA ASP A 172 23.59 7.61 1.87
C ASP A 172 23.47 6.10 1.60
N HIS A 173 22.68 5.37 2.40
CA HIS A 173 22.43 3.94 2.23
C HIS A 173 21.12 3.47 2.89
N PRO A 174 20.52 2.35 2.45
CA PRO A 174 19.24 1.88 2.96
C PRO A 174 19.37 1.09 4.28
N VAL A 175 19.50 1.80 5.42
CA VAL A 175 19.76 1.22 6.76
C VAL A 175 18.75 0.15 7.19
N TYR A 176 17.48 0.27 6.79
CA TYR A 176 16.39 -0.60 7.23
C TYR A 176 16.02 -1.69 6.22
N LEU A 177 16.67 -1.73 5.05
CA LEU A 177 16.32 -2.70 4.00
C LEU A 177 16.47 -4.16 4.45
N TYR A 178 17.43 -4.44 5.34
CA TYR A 178 17.61 -5.79 5.89
C TYR A 178 16.34 -6.29 6.63
N GLU A 179 15.54 -5.41 7.23
CA GLU A 179 14.30 -5.78 7.92
C GLU A 179 13.28 -6.35 6.92
N LEU A 180 13.19 -5.77 5.73
CA LEU A 180 12.38 -6.32 4.63
C LEU A 180 12.99 -7.64 4.13
N GLU A 181 14.29 -7.64 3.80
CA GLU A 181 14.94 -8.81 3.21
C GLU A 181 14.92 -10.05 4.11
N GLU A 182 15.01 -9.88 5.43
CA GLU A 182 14.81 -10.99 6.37
C GLU A 182 13.40 -11.57 6.28
N ALA A 183 12.36 -10.73 6.20
CA ALA A 183 10.99 -11.22 5.99
C ALA A 183 10.83 -11.93 4.64
N LEU A 184 11.42 -11.40 3.57
CA LEU A 184 11.39 -12.02 2.24
C LEU A 184 12.10 -13.39 2.22
N ARG A 185 13.24 -13.52 2.91
CA ARG A 185 14.00 -14.78 3.02
C ARG A 185 13.31 -15.81 3.89
N ASP A 186 12.73 -15.39 5.01
CA ASP A 186 12.03 -16.29 5.93
C ASP A 186 10.69 -16.77 5.34
N PHE A 187 10.08 -15.98 4.45
CA PHE A 187 8.78 -16.26 3.83
C PHE A 187 8.79 -16.21 2.31
N PRO A 188 9.58 -17.06 1.64
CA PRO A 188 9.79 -16.96 0.20
C PRO A 188 8.52 -17.24 -0.63
N ARG A 189 7.50 -17.89 -0.06
CA ARG A 189 6.21 -18.13 -0.73
C ARG A 189 5.19 -17.01 -0.51
N CYS A 190 5.46 -16.08 0.40
CA CYS A 190 4.54 -14.98 0.68
C CYS A 190 4.70 -13.94 -0.42
N ARG A 191 3.58 -13.47 -0.95
CA ARG A 191 3.57 -12.40 -1.95
C ARG A 191 3.59 -11.06 -1.24
N PHE A 192 4.76 -10.46 -1.13
CA PHE A 192 4.94 -9.13 -0.56
C PHE A 192 4.84 -8.06 -1.64
N VAL A 193 4.13 -6.97 -1.34
CA VAL A 193 4.10 -5.76 -2.15
C VAL A 193 4.81 -4.66 -1.37
N LEU A 194 5.93 -4.15 -1.88
CA LEU A 194 6.62 -3.01 -1.29
C LEU A 194 6.02 -1.73 -1.86
N ALA A 195 5.29 -0.99 -1.01
CA ALA A 195 4.69 0.29 -1.36
C ALA A 195 5.78 1.29 -1.74
N HIS A 196 5.54 2.06 -2.81
CA HIS A 196 6.36 3.19 -3.31
C HIS A 196 7.87 2.93 -3.28
N CYS A 197 8.25 1.66 -3.52
CA CYS A 197 9.60 1.10 -3.35
C CYS A 197 10.32 1.48 -2.04
N GLY A 198 9.58 1.81 -0.98
CA GLY A 198 10.09 2.19 0.33
C GLY A 198 10.72 3.58 0.42
N ILE A 199 10.30 4.51 -0.43
CA ILE A 199 10.65 5.94 -0.33
C ILE A 199 9.78 6.68 0.70
N SER A 200 10.17 7.90 1.03
CA SER A 200 9.26 8.88 1.62
C SER A 200 9.62 10.31 1.22
N ARG A 201 8.85 11.31 1.69
CA ARG A 201 9.18 12.74 1.53
C ARG A 201 10.54 13.11 2.12
N ARG A 202 10.99 12.40 3.15
CA ARG A 202 12.21 12.72 3.90
C ARG A 202 13.27 11.63 3.81
N VAL A 203 12.96 10.53 3.15
CA VAL A 203 13.84 9.40 2.91
C VAL A 203 14.05 9.28 1.41
N ASN A 204 15.25 9.65 0.99
CA ASN A 204 15.76 9.40 -0.35
C ASN A 204 17.20 8.91 -0.25
N VAL A 205 17.46 7.70 -0.72
CA VAL A 205 18.79 7.10 -0.83
C VAL A 205 19.22 7.08 -2.29
N PRO A 206 20.53 7.23 -2.59
CA PRO A 206 20.99 7.02 -3.94
C PRO A 206 20.71 5.57 -4.37
N PHE A 207 20.57 5.36 -5.68
CA PHE A 207 20.46 4.03 -6.29
C PHE A 207 19.16 3.26 -6.02
N TYR A 208 18.02 3.94 -5.85
CA TYR A 208 16.70 3.29 -5.76
C TYR A 208 16.45 2.29 -6.90
N HIS A 209 16.79 2.68 -8.14
CA HIS A 209 16.67 1.81 -9.30
C HIS A 209 17.42 0.47 -9.09
N GLN A 210 18.70 0.52 -8.73
CA GLN A 210 19.51 -0.68 -8.50
C GLN A 210 19.00 -1.51 -7.32
N MET A 211 18.51 -0.84 -6.26
CA MET A 211 17.91 -1.52 -5.10
C MET A 211 16.66 -2.30 -5.52
N VAL A 212 15.73 -1.65 -6.23
CA VAL A 212 14.49 -2.29 -6.69
C VAL A 212 14.80 -3.42 -7.67
N GLN A 213 15.72 -3.21 -8.61
CA GLN A 213 16.17 -4.24 -9.53
C GLN A 213 16.68 -5.47 -8.78
N ARG A 214 17.55 -5.27 -7.77
CA ARG A 214 18.10 -6.36 -6.95
C ARG A 214 17.02 -7.13 -6.20
N LEU A 215 16.06 -6.41 -5.61
CA LEU A 215 14.94 -7.05 -4.91
C LEU A 215 14.12 -7.93 -5.86
N LEU A 216 13.80 -7.40 -7.04
CA LEU A 216 13.05 -8.13 -8.07
C LEU A 216 13.87 -9.32 -8.61
N ASP A 217 15.19 -9.18 -8.80
CA ASP A 217 16.05 -10.29 -9.23
C ASP A 217 16.17 -11.41 -8.19
N GLN A 218 16.31 -11.07 -6.91
CA GLN A 218 16.56 -12.04 -5.84
C GLN A 218 15.29 -12.69 -5.29
N TYR A 219 14.17 -11.97 -5.24
CA TYR A 219 12.96 -12.43 -4.57
C TYR A 219 11.81 -12.57 -5.59
N PRO A 220 11.50 -13.79 -6.08
CA PRO A 220 10.60 -13.99 -7.21
C PRO A 220 9.15 -13.54 -6.94
N HIS A 221 8.72 -13.59 -5.68
CA HIS A 221 7.35 -13.25 -5.25
C HIS A 221 7.18 -11.79 -4.79
N VAL A 222 8.23 -10.98 -4.83
CA VAL A 222 8.13 -9.55 -4.51
C VAL A 222 7.51 -8.81 -5.69
N VAL A 223 6.57 -7.95 -5.35
CA VAL A 223 5.96 -6.94 -6.21
C VAL A 223 6.32 -5.58 -5.62
N VAL A 224 6.45 -4.58 -6.47
CA VAL A 224 6.53 -3.18 -6.05
C VAL A 224 5.37 -2.41 -6.64
N ASP A 225 4.89 -1.40 -5.94
CA ASP A 225 4.01 -0.41 -6.58
C ASP A 225 4.78 0.90 -6.82
N TYR A 226 4.47 1.53 -7.95
CA TYR A 226 4.82 2.90 -8.24
C TYR A 226 3.62 3.75 -7.86
N SER A 227 3.55 4.08 -6.59
CA SER A 227 2.57 4.99 -6.02
C SER A 227 3.24 6.19 -5.39
N TRP A 228 2.45 7.23 -5.10
CA TRP A 228 2.92 8.38 -4.33
C TRP A 228 4.15 9.07 -4.95
N ILE A 229 5.11 9.48 -4.12
CA ILE A 229 6.16 10.44 -4.44
C ILE A 229 7.32 9.84 -5.24
N ILE A 230 7.49 8.51 -5.25
CA ILE A 230 8.59 7.89 -6.02
C ILE A 230 8.51 8.24 -7.50
N PHE A 231 7.29 8.35 -8.03
CA PHE A 231 7.11 8.60 -9.44
C PHE A 231 7.67 9.96 -9.84
N ASP A 232 7.29 11.03 -9.13
CA ASP A 232 7.71 12.39 -9.47
C ASP A 232 9.15 12.71 -9.03
N GLU A 233 9.68 12.06 -7.99
CA GLU A 233 11.03 12.37 -7.50
C GLU A 233 12.12 11.51 -8.15
N ILE A 234 11.80 10.26 -8.50
CA ILE A 234 12.81 9.26 -8.88
C ILE A 234 12.55 8.63 -10.25
N ILE A 235 11.31 8.35 -10.64
CA ILE A 235 11.02 7.63 -11.90
C ILE A 235 10.92 8.60 -13.07
N CYS A 236 10.22 9.71 -12.87
CA CYS A 236 9.83 10.67 -13.89
C CYS A 236 10.02 12.14 -13.39
N PRO A 237 11.22 12.52 -12.90
CA PRO A 237 11.44 13.87 -12.40
C PRO A 237 11.18 14.93 -13.46
N GLY A 238 10.36 15.91 -13.11
CA GLY A 238 9.94 16.97 -14.04
C GLY A 238 9.10 16.47 -15.22
N GLY A 239 8.45 15.31 -15.09
CA GLY A 239 7.66 14.70 -16.16
C GLY A 239 8.51 14.10 -17.28
N GLN A 240 9.78 13.77 -17.00
CA GLN A 240 10.70 13.13 -17.94
C GLN A 240 11.06 11.73 -17.41
N PRO A 241 10.54 10.65 -18.02
CA PRO A 241 10.88 9.28 -17.66
C PRO A 241 12.39 9.04 -17.71
N GLN A 242 12.95 8.44 -16.66
CA GLN A 242 14.33 7.98 -16.67
C GLN A 242 14.43 6.64 -17.42
N GLU A 243 15.37 6.56 -18.37
CA GLU A 243 15.61 5.37 -19.21
C GLU A 243 15.77 4.08 -18.39
N ALA A 244 16.55 4.13 -17.30
CA ALA A 244 16.75 2.97 -16.43
C ALA A 244 15.43 2.43 -15.84
N TRP A 245 14.49 3.31 -15.46
CA TRP A 245 13.20 2.88 -14.94
C TRP A 245 12.25 2.36 -16.01
N LEU A 246 12.34 2.87 -17.24
CA LEU A 246 11.64 2.30 -18.40
C LEU A 246 12.14 0.87 -18.66
N GLU A 247 13.46 0.67 -18.74
CA GLU A 247 14.07 -0.66 -18.93
C GLU A 247 13.70 -1.65 -17.81
N LEU A 248 13.76 -1.20 -16.56
CA LEU A 248 13.36 -1.99 -15.41
C LEU A 248 11.88 -2.38 -15.49
N THR A 249 11.02 -1.45 -15.91
CA THR A 249 9.58 -1.71 -16.05
C THR A 249 9.30 -2.65 -17.19
N GLU A 250 9.96 -2.52 -18.34
CA GLU A 250 9.87 -3.48 -19.44
C GLU A 250 10.20 -4.91 -18.95
N ARG A 251 11.31 -5.04 -18.22
CA ARG A 251 11.79 -6.33 -17.74
C ARG A 251 10.91 -6.96 -16.67
N TYR A 252 10.29 -6.17 -15.80
CA TYR A 252 9.54 -6.66 -14.63
C TYR A 252 8.08 -6.18 -14.57
N SER A 253 7.49 -5.81 -15.70
CA SER A 253 6.11 -5.30 -15.77
C SER A 253 5.09 -6.21 -15.08
N GLU A 254 5.34 -7.52 -15.07
CA GLU A 254 4.55 -8.54 -14.38
C GLU A 254 4.61 -8.50 -12.83
N ARG A 255 5.48 -7.67 -12.26
CA ARG A 255 5.70 -7.52 -10.81
C ARG A 255 5.74 -6.04 -10.37
N ILE A 256 5.24 -5.14 -11.21
CA ILE A 256 5.09 -3.72 -10.94
C ILE A 256 3.61 -3.35 -11.09
N CYS A 257 3.08 -2.62 -10.11
CA CYS A 257 1.75 -2.04 -10.14
C CYS A 257 1.83 -0.51 -10.14
N LEU A 258 0.80 0.17 -10.67
CA LEU A 258 0.62 1.61 -10.47
C LEU A 258 -0.44 1.87 -9.40
N GLY A 259 -0.27 2.91 -8.60
CA GLY A 259 -1.24 3.28 -7.56
C GLY A 259 -1.25 4.78 -7.27
N SER A 260 -2.36 5.29 -6.75
CA SER A 260 -2.49 6.73 -6.49
C SER A 260 -1.91 7.17 -5.14
N ASP A 261 -1.98 6.30 -4.12
CA ASP A 261 -1.73 6.61 -2.71
C ASP A 261 -2.52 7.83 -2.21
N LEU A 262 -3.75 7.98 -2.70
CA LEU A 262 -4.64 9.04 -2.22
C LEU A 262 -5.26 8.63 -0.89
N VAL A 263 -5.27 9.57 0.06
CA VAL A 263 -5.96 9.44 1.34
C VAL A 263 -7.28 10.15 1.29
N THR A 264 -8.36 9.43 0.95
CA THR A 264 -9.75 9.94 0.87
C THR A 264 -10.00 11.12 -0.07
N ARG A 265 -9.00 11.53 -0.87
CA ARG A 265 -9.10 12.62 -1.85
C ARG A 265 -9.55 12.09 -3.22
N PHE A 266 -10.69 11.43 -3.29
CA PHE A 266 -11.13 10.72 -4.50
C PHE A 266 -11.28 11.63 -5.72
N GLU A 267 -11.57 12.92 -5.53
CA GLU A 267 -11.63 13.92 -6.60
C GLU A 267 -10.30 14.09 -7.36
N ARG A 268 -9.19 13.64 -6.77
CA ARG A 268 -7.85 13.68 -7.37
C ARG A 268 -7.45 12.43 -8.14
N LEU A 269 -8.25 11.36 -8.15
CA LEU A 269 -7.89 10.10 -8.81
C LEU A 269 -7.45 10.29 -10.26
N GLY A 270 -8.21 11.06 -11.05
CA GLY A 270 -7.89 11.35 -12.44
C GLY A 270 -6.51 12.01 -12.61
N PRO A 271 -6.30 13.22 -12.08
CA PRO A 271 -5.01 13.90 -12.15
C PRO A 271 -3.84 13.07 -11.59
N GLU A 272 -4.05 12.35 -10.48
CA GLU A 272 -3.00 11.56 -9.82
C GLU A 272 -2.56 10.34 -10.65
N LEU A 273 -3.47 9.74 -11.42
CA LEU A 273 -3.14 8.61 -12.29
C LEU A 273 -2.72 9.06 -13.69
N GLN A 274 -3.22 10.19 -14.19
CA GLN A 274 -2.83 10.75 -15.50
C GLN A 274 -1.35 11.15 -15.56
N ARG A 275 -0.71 11.45 -14.43
CA ARG A 275 0.74 11.74 -14.42
C ARG A 275 1.58 10.56 -14.95
N TYR A 276 1.07 9.33 -14.89
CA TYR A 276 1.74 8.16 -15.45
C TYR A 276 1.74 8.14 -16.99
N ASP A 277 0.87 8.91 -17.66
CA ASP A 277 0.69 8.83 -19.12
C ASP A 277 2.01 9.01 -19.88
N VAL A 278 2.82 10.01 -19.50
CA VAL A 278 4.14 10.26 -20.13
C VAL A 278 5.12 9.08 -19.99
N PHE A 279 4.99 8.29 -18.92
CA PHE A 279 5.80 7.11 -18.69
C PHE A 279 5.24 5.91 -19.44
N LEU A 280 3.92 5.76 -19.48
CA LEU A 280 3.21 4.68 -20.15
C LEU A 280 3.30 4.76 -21.68
N ASP A 281 3.43 5.97 -22.23
CA ASP A 281 3.59 6.21 -23.67
C ASP A 281 4.93 5.69 -24.21
N GLU A 282 5.95 5.60 -23.35
CA GLU A 282 7.29 5.10 -23.68
C GLU A 282 7.44 3.57 -23.49
N LEU A 283 6.43 2.91 -22.91
CA LEU A 283 6.43 1.46 -22.68
C LEU A 283 5.82 0.69 -23.85
N SER A 284 6.31 -0.52 -24.04
CA SER A 284 5.71 -1.53 -24.91
C SER A 284 4.27 -1.84 -24.49
N GLU A 285 3.43 -2.21 -25.47
CA GLU A 285 2.04 -2.56 -25.20
C GLU A 285 1.88 -3.66 -24.12
N PRO A 286 2.69 -4.75 -24.12
CA PRO A 286 2.65 -5.74 -23.04
C PRO A 286 3.00 -5.16 -21.67
N ALA A 287 4.08 -4.37 -21.57
CA ALA A 287 4.50 -3.80 -20.30
C ALA A 287 3.45 -2.83 -19.74
N ARG A 288 2.92 -1.96 -20.59
CA ARG A 288 1.82 -1.04 -20.26
C ARG A 288 0.57 -1.80 -19.79
N ALA A 289 0.15 -2.86 -20.48
CA ALA A 289 -1.00 -3.65 -20.08
C ALA A 289 -0.79 -4.34 -18.71
N ASN A 290 0.43 -4.83 -18.46
CA ASN A 290 0.78 -5.46 -17.20
C ASN A 290 0.72 -4.49 -16.02
N VAL A 291 1.40 -3.34 -16.10
CA VAL A 291 1.45 -2.37 -14.98
C VAL A 291 0.11 -1.68 -14.74
N CYS A 292 -0.71 -1.48 -15.78
CA CYS A 292 -2.02 -0.87 -15.66
C CYS A 292 -3.13 -1.83 -15.22
N TRP A 293 -2.99 -3.14 -15.46
CA TRP A 293 -4.09 -4.09 -15.23
C TRP A 293 -3.61 -5.45 -14.73
N HIS A 294 -2.84 -6.20 -15.52
CA HIS A 294 -2.68 -7.64 -15.28
C HIS A 294 -1.92 -7.96 -14.00
N THR A 295 -0.93 -7.15 -13.64
CA THR A 295 -0.15 -7.38 -12.42
C THR A 295 -1.02 -7.18 -11.19
N ALA A 296 -1.72 -6.04 -11.07
CA ALA A 296 -2.60 -5.77 -9.94
C ALA A 296 -3.77 -6.79 -9.87
N GLU A 297 -4.36 -7.18 -11.01
CA GLU A 297 -5.40 -8.22 -11.06
C GLU A 297 -4.87 -9.56 -10.53
N ARG A 298 -3.67 -9.97 -10.93
CA ARG A 298 -3.05 -11.22 -10.46
C ARG A 298 -2.67 -11.16 -8.98
N VAL A 299 -2.23 -10.00 -8.49
CA VAL A 299 -1.83 -9.78 -7.10
C VAL A 299 -3.03 -9.80 -6.16
N TYR A 300 -4.07 -9.02 -6.47
CA TYR A 300 -5.20 -8.79 -5.56
C TYR A 300 -6.48 -9.56 -5.95
N GLY A 301 -6.71 -9.79 -7.23
CA GLY A 301 -7.94 -10.45 -7.73
C GLY A 301 -7.99 -11.95 -7.54
N GLY A 302 -6.83 -12.61 -7.35
CA GLY A 302 -6.73 -14.08 -7.29
C GLY A 302 -7.55 -14.77 -6.19
N ASN A 303 -7.96 -14.04 -5.14
CA ASN A 303 -8.65 -14.61 -3.97
C ASN A 303 -10.15 -14.31 -3.91
N LYS A 304 -10.65 -13.38 -4.72
CA LYS A 304 -12.00 -12.82 -4.60
C LYS A 304 -13.14 -13.80 -4.90
N ALA A 305 -12.81 -14.96 -5.46
CA ALA A 305 -13.76 -16.04 -5.76
C ALA A 305 -13.43 -17.36 -5.05
N LYS A 306 -12.40 -17.39 -4.17
CA LYS A 306 -11.89 -18.63 -3.55
C LYS A 306 -12.49 -18.93 -2.17
N VAL A 307 -13.36 -18.07 -1.63
CA VAL A 307 -14.01 -18.24 -0.31
C VAL A 307 -15.44 -17.72 -0.32
#